data_AF-A0AAU1Q7A5-F1
#
_entry.id   AF-A0AAU1Q7A5-F1
#
_cell.length_a   1.000
_cell.length_b   1.000
_cell.length_c   1.000
_cell.angle_alpha   90.00
_cell.angle_beta   90.00
_cell.angle_gamma   90.00
#
_symmetry.space_group_name_H-M   'P 1'
#
loop_
_entity.id
_entity.type
_entity.pdbx_description
1 polymer ?
#
loop_
_entity_poly.entity_id
_entity_poly.type
_entity_poly.pdbx_seq_one_letter_code
_entity_poly.pdbx_strand_id
1 'polypeptide(L)'
;MSGPDRSRAALPAADRPPTALPAGRPGAAPAPNRLRASVSTLSAFSALFVPHRLRPGPSRLRPAAARALHALRGLLPALWQRATGHTAEGGRPTAAFLRRRMLVLPALAVVALALSASAYVDIHARTERLRDRCAPALVDLAQARTSLELAQAQAELRLPPGKDVPLVELGETYRTRLTEASQSLGRVAQSRALHKDQEQELRVVSGLVVAYGDKIAWADRNRNTEVLRNAGVDYADDMLRGRHTTVAQGAPQEPISILDRIASLERQLHREAHNLAAWSPLTLAGAAAAVLAAALFAFVLVGTSVFLHDRLRLISVQLAAAAVPVLLTPVLLGIGGAAEHGAQQRVRTTVGALKTVAADRAAPRRIESAAREAASVMRSAHPGGWSLTAGIVVPTGGVGALACGVTLFFYVRPYPAGRPRRKYTDA
;
A
#
# COMPACT_ATOMS: atom_id res chain seq x y z
N MET A 1 44.34 22.60 58.46
CA MET A 1 43.54 23.23 59.52
C MET A 1 42.88 24.48 58.95
N SER A 2 41.56 24.53 59.11
CA SER A 2 40.61 25.66 59.22
C SER A 2 40.71 26.93 58.35
N GLY A 3 39.53 27.32 57.85
CA GLY A 3 39.16 28.50 57.02
C GLY A 3 39.46 29.88 57.63
N PRO A 4 38.87 31.01 57.15
CA PRO A 4 37.42 31.13 56.90
C PRO A 4 36.92 32.17 55.84
N ASP A 5 35.59 32.20 55.68
CA ASP A 5 34.66 33.35 55.55
C ASP A 5 34.50 34.29 54.32
N ARG A 6 33.20 34.53 54.01
CA ARG A 6 32.49 35.77 53.58
C ARG A 6 32.45 36.25 52.11
N SER A 7 31.20 36.36 51.59
CA SER A 7 30.47 37.61 51.18
C SER A 7 29.58 37.35 49.94
N ARG A 8 28.24 37.25 50.02
CA ARG A 8 27.21 38.32 49.98
C ARG A 8 27.45 39.46 48.95
N ALA A 9 26.67 39.45 47.86
CA ALA A 9 26.19 40.62 47.09
C ALA A 9 25.00 40.15 46.22
N ALA A 10 23.75 40.55 46.50
CA ALA A 10 23.09 41.80 46.12
C ALA A 10 22.28 41.65 44.81
N LEU A 11 20.95 41.49 44.97
CA LEU A 11 19.94 41.74 43.93
C LEU A 11 19.90 43.24 43.59
N PRO A 12 19.46 43.57 42.36
CA PRO A 12 18.56 44.70 42.19
C PRO A 12 17.25 44.30 41.50
N ALA A 13 16.15 44.76 42.10
CA ALA A 13 14.86 44.91 41.47
C ALA A 13 14.86 46.16 40.58
N ALA A 14 14.24 46.08 39.40
CA ALA A 14 13.87 47.26 38.63
C ALA A 14 12.48 47.04 38.03
N ASP A 15 11.61 47.93 38.48
CA ASP A 15 10.19 48.09 38.24
C ASP A 15 10.02 49.13 37.12
N ARG A 16 9.21 48.84 36.08
CA ARG A 16 8.22 49.74 35.44
C ARG A 16 7.86 49.38 33.97
N PRO A 17 6.56 49.48 33.59
CA PRO A 17 6.01 49.55 32.22
C PRO A 17 6.04 51.03 31.73
N PRO A 18 5.32 51.52 30.68
CA PRO A 18 4.47 50.91 29.65
C PRO A 18 4.79 51.41 28.21
N THR A 19 4.24 50.80 27.14
CA THR A 19 3.82 51.59 25.96
C THR A 19 2.75 50.86 25.15
N ALA A 20 1.59 51.48 25.08
CA ALA A 20 0.51 51.15 24.18
C ALA A 20 0.94 51.38 22.71
N LEU A 21 0.53 50.48 21.82
CA LEU A 21 0.53 50.70 20.38
C LEU A 21 -0.90 50.55 19.83
N PRO A 22 -1.22 51.30 18.78
CA PRO A 22 -2.56 51.82 18.53
C PRO A 22 -3.48 50.85 17.79
N ALA A 23 -4.77 51.08 18.04
CA ALA A 23 -5.91 50.56 17.32
C ALA A 23 -5.79 50.78 15.80
N GLY A 24 -5.55 49.69 15.08
CA GLY A 24 -5.73 49.58 13.63
C GLY A 24 -7.13 49.10 13.29
N ARG A 25 -7.82 49.88 12.45
CA ARG A 25 -9.17 49.73 11.90
C ARG A 25 -9.64 48.29 11.56
N PRO A 26 -10.95 48.02 11.72
CA PRO A 26 -11.57 46.77 11.32
C PRO A 26 -11.69 46.70 9.79
N GLY A 27 -10.80 45.93 9.16
CA GLY A 27 -10.91 45.55 7.76
C GLY A 27 -11.94 44.42 7.60
N ALA A 28 -13.06 44.76 6.98
CA ALA A 28 -13.96 43.92 6.18
C ALA A 28 -14.02 42.41 6.51
N ALA A 29 -15.13 42.03 7.12
CA ALA A 29 -15.57 40.64 7.23
C ALA A 29 -15.55 39.94 5.86
N PRO A 30 -14.88 38.78 5.72
CA PRO A 30 -15.16 37.90 4.61
C PRO A 30 -16.58 37.35 4.80
N ALA A 31 -17.42 37.60 3.80
CA ALA A 31 -18.78 37.10 3.72
C ALA A 31 -18.86 35.59 4.07
N PRO A 32 -19.94 35.14 4.73
CA PRO A 32 -20.17 33.73 4.96
C PRO A 32 -20.32 33.05 3.60
N ASN A 33 -19.26 32.37 3.17
CA ASN A 33 -19.28 31.56 1.98
C ASN A 33 -20.28 30.43 2.26
N ARG A 34 -21.49 30.62 1.73
CA ARG A 34 -22.59 29.68 1.81
C ARG A 34 -22.05 28.32 1.38
N LEU A 35 -22.01 27.40 2.33
CA LEU A 35 -22.04 25.96 2.11
C LEU A 35 -23.29 25.63 1.31
N ARG A 36 -23.26 25.89 0.00
CA ARG A 36 -23.94 25.04 -0.97
C ARG A 36 -23.10 23.77 -1.02
N ALA A 37 -23.39 22.88 -0.08
CA ALA A 37 -23.19 21.46 -0.26
C ALA A 37 -24.02 21.07 -1.48
N SER A 38 -23.42 21.22 -2.67
CA SER A 38 -23.94 20.62 -3.88
C SER A 38 -23.92 19.11 -3.68
N VAL A 39 -25.11 18.59 -3.48
CA VAL A 39 -25.52 17.22 -3.79
C VAL A 39 -25.05 16.91 -5.22
N SER A 40 -23.81 16.42 -5.36
CA SER A 40 -23.24 15.99 -6.65
C SER A 40 -22.14 14.93 -6.49
N THR A 41 -22.07 14.27 -5.33
CA THR A 41 -21.13 13.16 -5.07
C THR A 41 -21.67 11.77 -5.43
N LEU A 42 -22.80 11.67 -6.13
CA LEU A 42 -23.35 10.39 -6.60
C LEU A 42 -23.23 10.13 -8.11
N SER A 43 -22.79 11.10 -8.92
CA SER A 43 -22.63 10.92 -10.38
C SER A 43 -21.19 10.65 -10.85
N ALA A 44 -20.18 10.80 -9.98
CA ALA A 44 -18.78 10.50 -10.34
C ALA A 44 -18.41 9.01 -10.23
N PHE A 45 -19.30 8.17 -9.69
CA PHE A 45 -19.02 6.73 -9.51
C PHE A 45 -19.21 5.91 -10.80
N SER A 46 -19.93 6.43 -11.79
CA SER A 46 -20.14 5.74 -13.07
C SER A 46 -18.99 5.94 -14.08
N ALA A 47 -17.99 6.79 -13.79
CA ALA A 47 -16.91 7.12 -14.72
C ALA A 47 -15.58 6.39 -14.44
N LEU A 48 -15.48 5.61 -13.35
CA LEU A 48 -14.23 4.92 -12.97
C LEU A 48 -14.14 3.45 -13.42
N PHE A 49 -15.17 2.96 -14.14
CA PHE A 49 -15.11 1.73 -14.92
C PHE A 49 -15.01 2.07 -16.41
N VAL A 50 -13.96 2.80 -16.81
CA VAL A 50 -13.53 2.79 -18.22
C VAL A 50 -12.65 1.55 -18.38
N PRO A 51 -13.12 0.48 -19.03
CA PRO A 51 -12.25 -0.65 -19.33
C PRO A 51 -11.19 -0.15 -20.28
N HIS A 52 -9.93 -0.07 -19.80
CA HIS A 52 -8.79 -0.02 -20.71
C HIS A 52 -8.95 -1.18 -21.68
N ARG A 53 -9.12 -0.84 -22.97
CA ARG A 53 -9.12 -1.78 -24.09
C ARG A 53 -7.73 -2.41 -24.21
N LEU A 54 -7.41 -3.31 -23.28
CA LEU A 54 -6.47 -4.39 -23.54
C LEU A 54 -7.07 -5.16 -24.70
N ARG A 55 -6.45 -5.10 -25.89
CA ARG A 55 -6.70 -6.04 -26.98
C ARG A 55 -6.36 -7.44 -26.45
N PRO A 56 -7.33 -8.30 -26.11
CA PRO A 56 -7.04 -9.67 -25.72
C PRO A 56 -7.08 -10.48 -27.01
N GLY A 57 -6.02 -11.21 -27.35
CA GLY A 57 -6.10 -12.26 -28.37
C GLY A 57 -7.23 -13.23 -28.00
N PRO A 58 -8.36 -13.28 -28.74
CA PRO A 58 -9.55 -14.00 -28.30
C PRO A 58 -9.83 -15.16 -29.25
N SER A 59 -9.71 -16.41 -28.80
CA SER A 59 -10.39 -17.49 -29.53
C SER A 59 -10.70 -18.76 -28.74
N ARG A 60 -10.05 -19.06 -27.61
CA ARG A 60 -10.28 -20.36 -26.94
C ARG A 60 -10.97 -20.36 -25.57
N LEU A 61 -11.07 -19.22 -24.87
CA LEU A 61 -11.70 -19.17 -23.53
C LEU A 61 -13.18 -18.73 -23.52
N ARG A 62 -13.68 -18.10 -24.59
CA ARG A 62 -15.09 -17.70 -24.72
C ARG A 62 -16.12 -18.85 -24.66
N PRO A 63 -15.89 -20.03 -25.28
CA PRO A 63 -16.92 -21.07 -25.31
C PRO A 63 -17.07 -21.80 -23.97
N ALA A 64 -16.08 -21.75 -23.08
CA ALA A 64 -16.15 -22.34 -21.74
C ALA A 64 -17.00 -21.49 -20.79
N ALA A 65 -16.80 -20.18 -20.78
CA ALA A 65 -17.57 -19.25 -19.96
C ALA A 65 -19.05 -19.22 -20.34
N ALA A 66 -19.37 -19.26 -21.65
CA ALA A 66 -20.74 -19.31 -22.14
C ALA A 66 -21.48 -20.60 -21.72
N ARG A 67 -20.79 -21.75 -21.76
CA ARG A 67 -21.34 -23.04 -21.28
C ARG A 67 -21.57 -23.06 -19.77
N ALA A 68 -20.64 -22.51 -18.99
CA ALA A 68 -20.80 -22.37 -17.55
C ALA A 68 -22.01 -21.49 -17.18
N LEU A 69 -22.20 -20.36 -17.88
CA LEU A 69 -23.35 -19.47 -17.68
C LEU A 69 -24.69 -20.15 -18.00
N HIS A 70 -24.76 -20.94 -19.08
CA HIS A 70 -25.98 -21.69 -19.40
C HIS A 70 -26.31 -22.77 -18.38
N ALA A 71 -25.30 -23.52 -17.91
CA ALA A 71 -25.48 -24.51 -16.85
C ALA A 71 -25.95 -23.85 -15.54
N LEU A 72 -25.39 -22.68 -15.19
CA LEU A 72 -25.80 -21.92 -14.01
C LEU A 72 -27.26 -21.47 -14.10
N ARG A 73 -27.73 -21.11 -15.29
CA ARG A 73 -29.09 -20.63 -15.55
C ARG A 73 -30.15 -21.72 -15.34
N GLY A 74 -29.81 -22.99 -15.61
CA GLY A 74 -30.68 -24.14 -15.32
C GLY A 74 -30.69 -24.55 -13.84
N LEU A 75 -29.59 -24.29 -13.11
CA LEU A 75 -29.48 -24.62 -11.69
C LEU A 75 -30.12 -23.57 -10.78
N LEU A 76 -30.14 -22.30 -11.20
CA LEU A 76 -30.72 -21.18 -10.45
C LEU A 76 -32.18 -21.42 -10.00
N PRO A 77 -33.11 -21.89 -10.85
CA PRO A 77 -34.49 -22.20 -10.45
C PRO A 77 -34.56 -23.30 -9.39
N ALA A 78 -33.78 -24.38 -9.54
CA ALA A 78 -33.77 -25.48 -8.58
C ALA A 78 -33.15 -25.07 -7.24
N LEU A 79 -32.08 -24.26 -7.28
CA LEU A 79 -31.48 -23.65 -6.10
C LEU A 79 -32.44 -22.67 -5.42
N TRP A 80 -33.22 -21.92 -6.19
CA TRP A 80 -34.23 -20.99 -5.68
C TRP A 80 -35.39 -21.73 -5.02
N GLN A 81 -35.93 -22.77 -5.64
CA GLN A 81 -36.93 -23.65 -5.02
C GLN A 81 -36.41 -24.26 -3.71
N ARG A 82 -35.14 -24.69 -3.69
CA ARG A 82 -34.48 -25.17 -2.46
C ARG A 82 -34.24 -24.05 -1.44
N ALA A 83 -34.03 -22.81 -1.89
CA ALA A 83 -33.85 -21.63 -1.07
C ALA A 83 -35.16 -21.21 -0.39
N THR A 84 -36.27 -21.23 -1.13
CA THR A 84 -37.62 -20.87 -0.66
C THR A 84 -38.35 -22.03 0.00
N GLY A 85 -37.76 -23.24 0.04
CA GLY A 85 -38.36 -24.40 0.70
C GLY A 85 -39.52 -25.05 -0.06
N HIS A 86 -39.74 -24.66 -1.33
CA HIS A 86 -40.71 -25.29 -2.21
C HIS A 86 -40.09 -26.56 -2.82
N THR A 87 -40.68 -27.72 -2.51
CA THR A 87 -40.33 -29.02 -3.12
C THR A 87 -41.51 -29.54 -3.92
N ALA A 88 -41.26 -30.09 -5.11
CA ALA A 88 -42.29 -30.57 -6.04
C ALA A 88 -43.20 -31.66 -5.46
N GLU A 89 -42.76 -32.38 -4.42
CA GLU A 89 -43.44 -33.56 -3.85
C GLU A 89 -44.12 -33.31 -2.50
N GLY A 90 -44.42 -32.06 -2.15
CA GLY A 90 -45.01 -31.70 -0.86
C GLY A 90 -43.99 -31.03 0.06
N GLY A 91 -44.39 -29.93 0.69
CA GLY A 91 -43.50 -29.02 1.39
C GLY A 91 -42.76 -29.67 2.57
N ARG A 92 -41.45 -29.38 2.69
CA ARG A 92 -40.67 -29.81 3.84
C ARG A 92 -41.27 -29.30 5.16
N PRO A 93 -41.12 -30.06 6.27
CA PRO A 93 -41.55 -29.60 7.59
C PRO A 93 -40.82 -28.30 7.96
N THR A 94 -41.57 -27.24 8.24
CA THR A 94 -41.10 -25.87 8.51
C THR A 94 -39.95 -25.85 9.53
N ALA A 95 -40.07 -26.65 10.59
CA ALA A 95 -39.07 -26.73 11.66
C ALA A 95 -37.71 -27.26 11.18
N ALA A 96 -37.66 -28.26 10.29
CA ALA A 96 -36.41 -28.81 9.79
C ALA A 96 -35.69 -27.83 8.85
N PHE A 97 -36.46 -27.09 8.05
CA PHE A 97 -35.93 -26.06 7.17
C PHE A 97 -35.29 -24.90 7.97
N LEU A 98 -36.00 -24.38 8.97
CA LEU A 98 -35.50 -23.29 9.82
C LEU A 98 -34.26 -23.71 10.62
N ARG A 99 -34.21 -24.92 11.19
CA ARG A 99 -33.01 -25.43 11.88
C ARG A 99 -31.78 -25.48 10.99
N ARG A 100 -31.93 -25.92 9.74
CA ARG A 100 -30.80 -25.94 8.79
C ARG A 100 -30.33 -24.52 8.48
N ARG A 101 -31.25 -23.57 8.27
CA ARG A 101 -30.93 -22.17 7.99
C ARG A 101 -30.28 -21.47 9.18
N MET A 102 -30.66 -21.83 10.41
CA MET A 102 -30.07 -21.34 11.65
C MET A 102 -28.55 -21.58 11.72
N LEU A 103 -28.05 -22.68 11.14
CA LEU A 103 -26.60 -22.95 11.09
C LEU A 103 -25.96 -22.42 9.82
N VAL A 104 -26.62 -22.56 8.67
CA VAL A 104 -26.05 -22.21 7.36
C VAL A 104 -25.84 -20.71 7.19
N LEU A 105 -26.79 -19.87 7.62
CA LEU A 105 -26.68 -18.41 7.48
C LEU A 105 -25.51 -17.80 8.28
N PRO A 106 -25.39 -18.02 9.60
CA PRO A 106 -24.26 -17.48 10.35
C PRO A 106 -22.93 -18.08 9.90
N ALA A 107 -22.88 -19.37 9.52
CA ALA A 107 -21.66 -19.97 8.98
C ALA A 107 -21.22 -19.29 7.68
N LEU A 108 -22.14 -19.05 6.74
CA LEU A 108 -21.84 -18.32 5.50
C LEU A 108 -21.40 -16.88 5.76
N ALA A 109 -22.05 -16.19 6.70
CA ALA A 109 -21.66 -14.85 7.11
C ALA A 109 -20.23 -14.80 7.64
N VAL A 110 -19.88 -15.70 8.59
CA VAL A 110 -18.53 -15.78 9.15
C VAL A 110 -17.50 -16.10 8.08
N VAL A 111 -17.78 -17.04 7.17
CA VAL A 111 -16.88 -17.38 6.06
C VAL A 111 -16.68 -16.18 5.14
N ALA A 112 -17.75 -15.46 4.76
CA ALA A 112 -17.64 -14.27 3.93
C ALA A 112 -16.80 -13.18 4.61
N LEU A 113 -17.05 -12.91 5.90
CA LEU A 113 -16.31 -11.93 6.69
C LEU A 113 -14.82 -12.30 6.82
N ALA A 114 -14.51 -13.56 7.12
CA ALA A 114 -13.14 -14.05 7.24
C ALA A 114 -12.38 -13.92 5.91
N LEU A 115 -13.01 -14.29 4.79
CA LEU A 115 -12.41 -14.16 3.46
C LEU A 115 -12.20 -12.69 3.07
N SER A 116 -13.20 -11.82 3.28
CA SER A 116 -13.06 -10.38 3.02
C SER A 116 -11.99 -9.72 3.89
N ALA A 117 -11.95 -10.03 5.18
CA ALA A 117 -10.95 -9.51 6.11
C ALA A 117 -9.55 -9.97 5.70
N SER A 118 -9.38 -11.27 5.39
CA SER A 118 -8.08 -11.81 4.99
C SER A 118 -7.56 -11.16 3.69
N ALA A 119 -8.42 -11.01 2.67
CA ALA A 119 -8.07 -10.33 1.43
C ALA A 119 -7.71 -8.84 1.66
N TYR A 120 -8.45 -8.15 2.52
CA TYR A 120 -8.16 -6.76 2.87
C TYR A 120 -6.81 -6.62 3.60
N VAL A 121 -6.57 -7.46 4.62
CA VAL A 121 -5.31 -7.42 5.40
C VAL A 121 -4.09 -7.68 4.51
N ASP A 122 -4.18 -8.58 3.52
CA ASP A 122 -3.08 -8.79 2.59
C ASP A 122 -2.79 -7.57 1.71
N ILE A 123 -3.84 -6.92 1.17
CA ILE A 123 -3.69 -5.67 0.40
C ILE A 123 -3.09 -4.58 1.29
N HIS A 124 -3.61 -4.42 2.50
CA HIS A 124 -3.16 -3.41 3.45
C HIS A 124 -1.69 -3.61 3.85
N ALA A 125 -1.29 -4.83 4.18
CA ALA A 125 0.09 -5.16 4.53
C ALA A 125 1.07 -4.86 3.36
N ARG A 126 0.66 -5.08 2.11
CA ARG A 126 1.45 -4.69 0.93
C ARG A 126 1.56 -3.18 0.79
N THR A 127 0.46 -2.45 1.03
CA THR A 127 0.43 -0.98 1.02
C THR A 127 1.42 -0.42 2.04
N GLU A 128 1.40 -0.94 3.27
CA GLU A 128 2.32 -0.53 4.33
C GLU A 128 3.78 -0.82 3.98
N ARG A 129 4.08 -2.03 3.49
CA ARG A 129 5.46 -2.37 3.06
C ARG A 129 5.96 -1.44 1.95
N LEU A 130 5.12 -1.16 0.95
CA LEU A 130 5.47 -0.25 -0.14
C LEU A 130 5.71 1.18 0.38
N ARG A 131 4.82 1.68 1.24
CA ARG A 131 4.87 3.03 1.82
C ARG A 131 6.06 3.24 2.74
N ASP A 132 6.26 2.32 3.67
CA ASP A 132 7.16 2.50 4.82
C ASP A 132 8.57 1.99 4.55
N ARG A 133 8.75 1.12 3.54
CA ARG A 133 10.06 0.50 3.23
C ARG A 133 10.50 0.74 1.80
N CYS A 134 9.77 0.24 0.81
CA CYS A 134 10.25 0.20 -0.57
C CYS A 134 10.34 1.58 -1.22
N ALA A 135 9.33 2.45 -1.04
CA ALA A 135 9.34 3.78 -1.65
C ALA A 135 10.45 4.68 -1.08
N PRO A 136 10.64 4.79 0.26
CA PRO A 136 11.78 5.51 0.83
C PRO A 136 13.14 4.96 0.38
N ALA A 137 13.31 3.63 0.35
CA ALA A 137 14.55 3.01 -0.08
C ALA A 137 14.90 3.33 -1.56
N LEU A 138 13.91 3.37 -2.44
CA LEU A 138 14.11 3.75 -3.85
C LEU A 138 14.47 5.23 -4.01
N VAL A 139 13.90 6.10 -3.17
CA VAL A 139 14.26 7.52 -3.11
C VAL A 139 15.71 7.70 -2.65
N ASP A 140 16.12 7.01 -1.58
CA ASP A 140 17.47 7.10 -1.05
C ASP A 140 18.52 6.48 -1.99
N LEU A 141 18.21 5.40 -2.72
CA LEU A 141 19.09 4.85 -3.76
C LEU A 141 19.28 5.83 -4.93
N ALA A 142 18.19 6.44 -5.40
CA ALA A 142 18.27 7.45 -6.46
C ALA A 142 19.07 8.70 -6.01
N GLN A 143 18.92 9.10 -4.75
CA GLN A 143 19.72 10.17 -4.14
C GLN A 143 21.21 9.77 -4.09
N ALA A 144 21.54 8.56 -3.65
CA ALA A 144 22.91 8.07 -3.63
C ALA A 144 23.54 8.06 -5.03
N ARG A 145 22.83 7.52 -6.02
CA ARG A 145 23.27 7.48 -7.42
C ARG A 145 23.57 8.88 -7.96
N THR A 146 22.62 9.81 -7.81
CA THR A 146 22.77 11.18 -8.33
C THR A 146 23.83 11.99 -7.57
N SER A 147 23.95 11.82 -6.26
CA SER A 147 25.02 12.47 -5.47
C SER A 147 26.41 11.94 -5.84
N LEU A 148 26.57 10.64 -6.12
CA LEU A 148 27.86 10.08 -6.60
C LEU A 148 28.22 10.61 -8.00
N GLU A 149 27.27 10.63 -8.93
CA GLU A 149 27.49 11.19 -10.28
C GLU A 149 27.87 12.69 -10.21
N LEU A 150 27.21 13.47 -9.35
CA LEU A 150 27.55 14.87 -9.11
C LEU A 150 28.91 15.05 -8.43
N ALA A 151 29.28 14.17 -7.50
CA ALA A 151 30.59 14.19 -6.85
C ALA A 151 31.69 13.95 -7.89
N GLN A 152 31.50 12.97 -8.78
CA GLN A 152 32.46 12.68 -9.84
C GLN A 152 32.58 13.83 -10.84
N ALA A 153 31.46 14.41 -11.29
CA ALA A 153 31.49 15.60 -12.14
C ALA A 153 32.24 16.77 -11.48
N GLN A 154 32.10 16.94 -10.16
CA GLN A 154 32.81 17.96 -9.42
C GLN A 154 34.32 17.69 -9.30
N ALA A 155 34.71 16.42 -9.17
CA ALA A 155 36.10 16.00 -9.16
C ALA A 155 36.76 16.23 -10.54
N GLU A 156 36.10 15.82 -11.62
CA GLU A 156 36.54 16.05 -13.01
C GLU A 156 36.72 17.55 -13.31
N LEU A 157 35.79 18.40 -12.83
CA LEU A 157 35.87 19.84 -13.04
C LEU A 157 36.98 20.54 -12.23
N ARG A 158 37.33 20.04 -11.03
CA ARG A 158 38.29 20.68 -10.12
C ARG A 158 39.69 20.10 -10.16
N LEU A 159 39.88 18.95 -10.78
CA LEU A 159 41.18 18.34 -11.00
C LEU A 159 41.65 18.46 -12.47
N PRO A 160 41.46 19.60 -13.19
CA PRO A 160 41.84 19.66 -14.58
C PRO A 160 43.37 19.62 -14.76
N PRO A 161 43.84 19.16 -15.93
CA PRO A 161 45.23 19.28 -16.32
C PRO A 161 45.56 20.73 -16.70
N GLY A 162 46.21 21.48 -15.81
CA GLY A 162 46.67 22.83 -16.17
C GLY A 162 47.50 23.51 -15.08
N LYS A 163 48.60 24.15 -15.49
CA LYS A 163 49.58 24.82 -14.61
C LYS A 163 49.10 26.15 -14.00
N ASP A 164 48.02 26.75 -14.51
CA ASP A 164 47.70 28.16 -14.26
C ASP A 164 46.34 28.42 -13.59
N VAL A 165 45.61 27.37 -13.18
CA VAL A 165 44.35 27.55 -12.43
C VAL A 165 44.70 27.58 -10.94
N PRO A 166 44.26 28.61 -10.18
CA PRO A 166 44.54 28.69 -8.75
C PRO A 166 44.12 27.40 -8.05
N LEU A 167 44.98 26.91 -7.15
CA LEU A 167 44.80 25.69 -6.35
C LEU A 167 43.52 25.78 -5.50
N VAL A 168 42.38 25.50 -6.11
CA VAL A 168 41.13 25.28 -5.37
C VAL A 168 41.21 23.84 -4.89
N GLU A 169 41.48 23.65 -3.60
CA GLU A 169 41.40 22.35 -2.93
C GLU A 169 40.11 21.64 -3.35
N LEU A 170 40.14 20.30 -3.39
CA LEU A 170 38.98 19.44 -3.64
C LEU A 170 37.81 19.87 -2.74
N GLY A 171 36.98 20.78 -3.28
CA GLY A 171 36.26 21.70 -2.39
C GLY A 171 35.14 21.02 -1.64
N GLU A 172 34.66 21.71 -0.59
CA GLU A 172 33.60 21.30 0.32
C GLU A 172 32.41 20.60 -0.38
N THR A 173 32.02 21.10 -1.56
CA THR A 173 30.97 20.51 -2.42
C THR A 173 31.18 19.01 -2.70
N TYR A 174 32.38 18.56 -3.05
CA TYR A 174 32.66 17.15 -3.33
C TYR A 174 32.43 16.29 -2.09
N ARG A 175 33.02 16.71 -0.94
CA ARG A 175 32.90 15.99 0.33
C ARG A 175 31.45 15.93 0.81
N THR A 176 30.70 17.02 0.64
CA THR A 176 29.26 17.06 0.94
C THR A 176 28.51 16.06 0.08
N ARG A 177 28.74 15.99 -1.23
CA ARG A 177 28.07 15.02 -2.12
C ARG A 177 28.41 13.56 -1.79
N LEU A 178 29.68 13.27 -1.49
CA LEU A 178 30.10 11.93 -1.10
C LEU A 178 29.44 11.52 0.23
N THR A 179 29.41 12.44 1.20
CA THR A 179 28.74 12.22 2.50
C THR A 179 27.24 12.00 2.33
N GLU A 180 26.57 12.80 1.50
CA GLU A 180 25.15 12.63 1.15
C GLU A 180 24.89 11.24 0.57
N ALA A 181 25.76 10.77 -0.34
CA ALA A 181 25.63 9.44 -0.92
C ALA A 181 25.77 8.33 0.14
N SER A 182 26.82 8.37 0.96
CA SER A 182 27.04 7.40 2.03
C SER A 182 25.90 7.39 3.06
N GLN A 183 25.39 8.56 3.44
CA GLN A 183 24.24 8.67 4.34
C GLN A 183 22.97 8.08 3.72
N SER A 184 22.75 8.32 2.42
CA SER A 184 21.60 7.78 1.71
C SER A 184 21.67 6.25 1.62
N LEU A 185 22.83 5.68 1.29
CA LEU A 185 23.05 4.22 1.35
C LEU A 185 22.83 3.66 2.77
N GLY A 186 23.29 4.38 3.80
CA GLY A 186 23.02 4.02 5.19
C GLY A 186 21.54 3.99 5.54
N ARG A 187 20.74 4.95 5.06
CA ARG A 187 19.29 4.95 5.23
C ARG A 187 18.62 3.78 4.50
N VAL A 188 19.09 3.42 3.30
CA VAL A 188 18.61 2.22 2.59
C VAL A 188 18.84 0.96 3.43
N ALA A 189 20.02 0.81 4.04
CA ALA A 189 20.31 -0.33 4.92
C ALA A 189 19.36 -0.39 6.14
N GLN A 190 18.96 0.77 6.67
CA GLN A 190 18.05 0.87 7.82
C GLN A 190 16.57 0.68 7.44
N SER A 191 16.20 0.89 6.18
CA SER A 191 14.81 0.83 5.70
C SER A 191 14.14 -0.54 5.82
N ARG A 192 14.93 -1.62 6.00
CA ARG A 192 14.47 -3.02 5.98
C ARG A 192 13.68 -3.40 4.71
N ALA A 193 13.89 -2.65 3.63
CA ALA A 193 13.31 -2.95 2.32
C ALA A 193 14.11 -4.03 1.58
N LEU A 194 15.37 -4.25 1.98
CA LEU A 194 16.28 -5.18 1.34
C LEU A 194 16.20 -6.58 1.96
N HIS A 195 16.36 -7.59 1.11
CA HIS A 195 16.61 -8.97 1.50
C HIS A 195 18.08 -9.16 1.92
N LYS A 196 18.40 -10.23 2.64
CA LYS A 196 19.76 -10.51 3.14
C LYS A 196 20.85 -10.42 2.04
N ASP A 197 20.57 -10.97 0.87
CA ASP A 197 21.51 -10.95 -0.26
C ASP A 197 21.73 -9.52 -0.79
N GLN A 198 20.66 -8.72 -0.81
CA GLN A 198 20.70 -7.32 -1.21
C GLN A 198 21.38 -6.43 -0.17
N GLU A 199 21.22 -6.73 1.11
CA GLU A 199 21.95 -6.04 2.19
C GLU A 199 23.44 -6.30 2.08
N GLN A 200 23.85 -7.53 1.75
CA GLN A 200 25.26 -7.85 1.53
C GLN A 200 25.82 -7.08 0.34
N GLU A 201 25.08 -7.03 -0.77
CA GLU A 201 25.43 -6.22 -1.94
C GLU A 201 25.56 -4.73 -1.58
N LEU A 202 24.63 -4.19 -0.78
CA LEU A 202 24.70 -2.80 -0.31
C LEU A 202 25.92 -2.52 0.56
N ARG A 203 26.37 -3.48 1.39
CA ARG A 203 27.62 -3.34 2.16
C ARG A 203 28.84 -3.30 1.24
N VAL A 204 28.87 -4.14 0.20
CA VAL A 204 29.94 -4.11 -0.82
C VAL A 204 29.96 -2.75 -1.51
N VAL A 205 28.79 -2.25 -1.96
CA VAL A 205 28.66 -0.92 -2.56
C VAL A 205 29.16 0.16 -1.61
N SER A 206 28.79 0.11 -0.33
CA SER A 206 29.23 1.08 0.67
C SER A 206 30.76 1.06 0.85
N GLY A 207 31.38 -0.12 0.86
CA GLY A 207 32.84 -0.26 0.89
C GLY A 207 33.52 0.27 -0.37
N LEU A 208 32.94 0.02 -1.55
CA LEU A 208 33.46 0.55 -2.81
C LEU A 208 33.37 2.08 -2.89
N VAL A 209 32.33 2.70 -2.32
CA VAL A 209 32.21 4.16 -2.24
C VAL A 209 33.31 4.79 -1.39
N VAL A 210 33.72 4.13 -0.29
CA VAL A 210 34.87 4.57 0.51
C VAL A 210 36.16 4.48 -0.31
N ALA A 211 36.39 3.35 -0.99
CA ALA A 211 37.56 3.17 -1.84
C ALA A 211 37.60 4.16 -3.02
N TYR A 212 36.44 4.51 -3.59
CA TYR A 212 36.31 5.60 -4.58
C TYR A 212 36.78 6.94 -4.00
N GLY A 213 36.33 7.28 -2.78
CA GLY A 213 36.76 8.49 -2.08
C GLY A 213 38.28 8.54 -1.85
N ASP A 214 38.87 7.40 -1.49
CA ASP A 214 40.32 7.28 -1.30
C ASP A 214 41.12 7.51 -2.59
N LYS A 215 40.59 7.10 -3.75
CA LYS A 215 41.23 7.28 -5.05
C LYS A 215 41.19 8.74 -5.51
N ILE A 216 40.07 9.44 -5.30
CA ILE A 216 40.00 10.88 -5.53
C ILE A 216 40.93 11.63 -4.55
N ALA A 217 40.97 11.24 -3.28
CA ALA A 217 41.89 11.84 -2.31
C ALA A 217 43.37 11.58 -2.68
N TRP A 218 43.69 10.42 -3.27
CA TRP A 218 45.02 10.14 -3.81
C TRP A 218 45.33 11.03 -5.01
N ALA A 219 44.38 11.25 -5.93
CA ALA A 219 44.56 12.18 -7.05
C ALA A 219 44.82 13.61 -6.56
N ASP A 220 44.08 14.07 -5.54
CA ASP A 220 44.24 15.40 -4.94
C ASP A 220 45.61 15.58 -4.25
N ARG A 221 46.08 14.57 -3.50
CA ARG A 221 47.43 14.57 -2.92
C ARG A 221 48.54 14.63 -3.97
N ASN A 222 48.31 14.02 -5.15
CA ASN A 222 49.26 14.00 -6.26
C ASN A 222 48.99 15.08 -7.31
N ARG A 223 48.31 16.18 -6.94
CA ARG A 223 47.93 17.26 -7.87
C ARG A 223 49.08 17.85 -8.68
N ASN A 224 50.31 17.78 -8.16
CA ASN A 224 51.53 18.31 -8.80
C ASN A 224 52.08 17.40 -9.92
N THR A 225 51.63 16.15 -9.99
CA THR A 225 52.08 15.18 -11.00
C THR A 225 50.90 14.78 -11.88
N GLU A 226 50.88 15.29 -13.11
CA GLU A 226 49.78 15.09 -14.06
C GLU A 226 49.43 13.61 -14.27
N VAL A 227 50.44 12.77 -14.47
CA VAL A 227 50.25 11.33 -14.71
C VAL A 227 49.55 10.65 -13.52
N LEU A 228 49.99 10.93 -12.28
CA LEU A 228 49.40 10.31 -11.08
C LEU A 228 48.01 10.87 -10.80
N ARG A 229 47.81 12.18 -10.95
CA ARG A 229 46.49 12.81 -10.77
C ARG A 229 45.48 12.22 -11.75
N ASN A 230 45.82 12.15 -13.05
CA ASN A 230 44.93 11.63 -14.08
C ASN A 230 44.64 10.15 -13.84
N ALA A 231 45.66 9.33 -13.55
CA ALA A 231 45.46 7.92 -13.21
C ALA A 231 44.51 7.72 -12.02
N GLY A 232 44.51 8.63 -11.05
CA GLY A 232 43.66 8.56 -9.86
C GLY A 232 42.21 8.88 -10.18
N VAL A 233 41.98 9.92 -10.99
CA VAL A 233 40.65 10.30 -11.48
C VAL A 233 40.08 9.23 -12.41
N ASP A 234 40.89 8.72 -13.33
CA ASP A 234 40.50 7.68 -14.30
C ASP A 234 40.16 6.36 -13.59
N TYR A 235 40.94 5.97 -12.58
CA TYR A 235 40.64 4.78 -11.78
C TYR A 235 39.37 4.95 -10.94
N ALA A 236 39.18 6.13 -10.33
CA ALA A 236 37.96 6.43 -9.57
C ALA A 236 36.72 6.45 -10.49
N ASP A 237 36.86 7.00 -11.69
CA ASP A 237 35.83 6.98 -12.71
C ASP A 237 35.49 5.56 -13.17
N ASP A 238 36.50 4.74 -13.40
CA ASP A 238 36.32 3.34 -13.79
C ASP A 238 35.62 2.54 -12.68
N MET A 239 35.99 2.73 -11.41
CA MET A 239 35.27 2.12 -10.28
C MET A 239 33.80 2.55 -10.23
N LEU A 240 33.52 3.83 -10.53
CA LEU A 240 32.18 4.38 -10.44
C LEU A 240 31.30 3.93 -11.62
N ARG A 241 31.81 4.03 -12.84
CA ARG A 241 31.05 3.87 -14.10
C ARG A 241 31.37 2.59 -14.89
N GLY A 242 32.49 1.91 -14.61
CA GLY A 242 32.92 0.69 -15.32
C GLY A 242 33.39 0.92 -16.76
N ARG A 243 33.93 2.10 -17.09
CA ARG A 243 34.23 2.51 -18.48
C ARG A 243 35.33 1.70 -19.18
N HIS A 244 36.23 1.05 -18.47
CA HIS A 244 37.42 0.38 -19.03
C HIS A 244 37.36 -1.15 -19.01
N THR A 245 36.31 -1.74 -18.43
CA THR A 245 36.09 -3.18 -18.56
C THR A 245 35.40 -3.49 -19.89
N THR A 246 36.20 -3.65 -20.95
CA THR A 246 35.78 -4.29 -22.21
C THR A 246 35.50 -5.77 -21.96
N VAL A 247 34.39 -6.06 -21.30
CA VAL A 247 33.96 -7.44 -21.09
C VAL A 247 33.46 -7.98 -22.43
N ALA A 248 34.08 -9.06 -22.89
CA ALA A 248 33.69 -9.78 -24.09
C ALA A 248 32.17 -10.06 -24.11
N GLN A 249 31.53 -9.77 -25.24
CA GLN A 249 30.10 -10.00 -25.44
C GLN A 249 29.76 -11.48 -25.20
N GLY A 250 28.98 -11.79 -24.15
CA GLY A 250 28.36 -13.12 -23.98
C GLY A 250 28.46 -13.77 -22.60
N ALA A 251 29.25 -13.25 -21.66
CA ALA A 251 29.28 -13.79 -20.29
C ALA A 251 28.19 -13.15 -19.40
N PRO A 252 27.54 -13.91 -18.49
CA PRO A 252 26.66 -13.34 -17.49
C PRO A 252 27.46 -12.39 -16.58
N GLN A 253 27.30 -11.09 -16.80
CA GLN A 253 28.06 -10.04 -16.11
C GLN A 253 27.53 -9.83 -14.70
N GLU A 254 28.35 -10.15 -13.70
CA GLU A 254 28.19 -9.56 -12.36
C GLU A 254 28.43 -8.05 -12.47
N PRO A 255 27.61 -7.19 -11.83
CA PRO A 255 27.80 -5.75 -11.88
C PRO A 255 29.14 -5.39 -11.22
N ILE A 256 30.06 -4.82 -12.00
CA ILE A 256 31.43 -4.54 -11.56
C ILE A 256 31.53 -3.12 -10.96
N SER A 257 30.82 -2.15 -11.54
CA SER A 257 30.86 -0.75 -11.12
C SER A 257 29.90 -0.42 -9.96
N ILE A 258 30.21 0.64 -9.20
CA ILE A 258 29.37 1.11 -8.10
C ILE A 258 27.97 1.48 -8.61
N LEU A 259 27.88 2.23 -9.71
CA LEU A 259 26.58 2.66 -10.25
C LEU A 259 25.77 1.49 -10.82
N ASP A 260 26.41 0.48 -11.43
CA ASP A 260 25.71 -0.72 -11.92
C ASP A 260 25.13 -1.56 -10.77
N ARG A 261 25.87 -1.66 -9.66
CA ARG A 261 25.42 -2.34 -8.45
C ARG A 261 24.24 -1.61 -7.81
N ILE A 262 24.31 -0.28 -7.67
CA ILE A 262 23.18 0.54 -7.22
C ILE A 262 21.98 0.37 -8.16
N ALA A 263 22.18 0.43 -9.48
CA ALA A 263 21.12 0.23 -10.47
C ALA A 263 20.55 -1.20 -10.45
N SER A 264 21.35 -2.21 -10.08
CA SER A 264 20.87 -3.59 -9.83
C SER A 264 19.95 -3.63 -8.61
N LEU A 265 20.34 -3.01 -7.49
CA LEU A 265 19.50 -2.89 -6.29
C LEU A 265 18.20 -2.15 -6.60
N GLU A 266 18.27 -1.00 -7.30
CA GLU A 266 17.08 -0.26 -7.75
C GLU A 266 16.16 -1.14 -8.60
N ARG A 267 16.69 -1.90 -9.57
CA ARG A 267 15.89 -2.83 -10.40
C ARG A 267 15.23 -3.92 -9.57
N GLN A 268 15.92 -4.46 -8.57
CA GLN A 268 15.38 -5.49 -7.70
C GLN A 268 14.24 -4.94 -6.83
N LEU A 269 14.43 -3.78 -6.17
CA LEU A 269 13.36 -3.11 -5.42
C LEU A 269 12.19 -2.71 -6.31
N HIS A 270 12.43 -2.26 -7.55
CA HIS A 270 11.34 -1.98 -8.50
C HIS A 270 10.55 -3.22 -8.86
N ARG A 271 11.21 -4.38 -9.02
CA ARG A 271 10.52 -5.66 -9.25
C ARG A 271 9.71 -6.07 -8.03
N GLU A 272 10.24 -5.88 -6.83
CA GLU A 272 9.49 -6.16 -5.60
C GLU A 272 8.29 -5.23 -5.44
N ALA A 273 8.46 -3.92 -5.62
CA ALA A 273 7.37 -2.95 -5.65
C ALA A 273 6.33 -3.30 -6.73
N HIS A 274 6.77 -3.81 -7.88
CA HIS A 274 5.86 -4.30 -8.91
C HIS A 274 5.07 -5.52 -8.45
N ASN A 275 5.70 -6.49 -7.80
CA ASN A 275 5.06 -7.69 -7.27
C ASN A 275 4.08 -7.36 -6.13
N LEU A 276 4.42 -6.39 -5.28
CA LEU A 276 3.53 -5.88 -4.23
C LEU A 276 2.29 -5.20 -4.81
N ALA A 277 2.48 -4.39 -5.85
CA ALA A 277 1.39 -3.71 -6.56
C ALA A 277 0.67 -4.60 -7.59
N ALA A 278 1.13 -5.83 -7.83
CA ALA A 278 0.44 -6.77 -8.69
C ALA A 278 -0.68 -7.46 -7.91
N TRP A 279 -1.81 -7.72 -8.58
CA TRP A 279 -2.84 -8.58 -8.03
C TRP A 279 -2.25 -9.98 -7.85
N SER A 280 -2.12 -10.41 -6.60
CA SER A 280 -1.78 -11.80 -6.33
C SER A 280 -2.94 -12.68 -6.80
N PRO A 281 -2.67 -13.80 -7.50
CA PRO A 281 -3.72 -14.75 -7.85
C PRO A 281 -4.44 -15.26 -6.59
N LEU A 282 -3.73 -15.33 -5.45
CA LEU A 282 -4.31 -15.71 -4.17
C LEU A 282 -5.28 -14.63 -3.63
N THR A 283 -4.96 -13.34 -3.78
CA THR A 283 -5.86 -12.27 -3.33
C THR A 283 -7.08 -12.17 -4.24
N LEU A 284 -6.91 -12.36 -5.55
CA LEU A 284 -8.03 -12.43 -6.49
C LEU A 284 -8.94 -13.63 -6.19
N ALA A 285 -8.36 -14.81 -5.94
CA ALA A 285 -9.12 -15.99 -5.57
C ALA A 285 -9.85 -15.80 -4.23
N GLY A 286 -9.18 -15.22 -3.23
CA GLY A 286 -9.77 -14.90 -1.93
C GLY A 286 -10.89 -13.86 -2.04
N ALA A 287 -10.69 -12.79 -2.81
CA ALA A 287 -11.70 -11.78 -3.08
C ALA A 287 -12.90 -12.35 -3.86
N ALA A 288 -12.66 -13.18 -4.87
CA ALA A 288 -13.71 -13.86 -5.62
C ALA A 288 -14.50 -14.83 -4.74
N ALA A 289 -13.82 -15.59 -3.88
CA ALA A 289 -14.45 -16.49 -2.91
C ALA A 289 -15.28 -15.69 -1.88
N ALA A 290 -14.78 -14.53 -1.42
CA ALA A 290 -15.51 -13.64 -0.53
C ALA A 290 -16.78 -13.10 -1.18
N VAL A 291 -16.70 -12.63 -2.43
CA VAL A 291 -17.85 -12.15 -3.21
C VAL A 291 -18.87 -13.27 -3.40
N LEU A 292 -18.41 -14.48 -3.74
CA LEU A 292 -19.27 -15.64 -3.92
C LEU A 292 -19.95 -16.06 -2.60
N ALA A 293 -19.23 -16.05 -1.49
CA ALA A 293 -19.78 -16.33 -0.16
C ALA A 293 -20.81 -15.27 0.26
N ALA A 294 -20.54 -13.99 0.03
CA ALA A 294 -21.46 -12.89 0.29
C ALA A 294 -22.73 -12.97 -0.59
N ALA A 295 -22.57 -13.30 -1.87
CA ALA A 295 -23.69 -13.50 -2.79
C ALA A 295 -24.55 -14.71 -2.38
N LEU A 296 -23.92 -15.82 -1.96
CA LEU A 296 -24.62 -16.99 -1.47
C LEU A 296 -25.35 -16.70 -0.16
N PHE A 297 -24.73 -15.93 0.75
CA PHE A 297 -25.37 -15.44 1.97
C PHE A 297 -26.61 -14.59 1.64
N ALA A 298 -26.49 -13.60 0.75
CA ALA A 298 -27.60 -12.76 0.30
C ALA A 298 -28.72 -13.61 -0.33
N PHE A 299 -28.38 -14.54 -1.22
CA PHE A 299 -29.34 -15.42 -1.87
C PHE A 299 -30.12 -16.28 -0.87
N VAL A 300 -29.41 -16.90 0.08
CA VAL A 300 -30.02 -17.70 1.15
C VAL A 300 -30.88 -16.84 2.06
N LEU A 301 -30.44 -15.62 2.38
CA LEU A 301 -31.18 -14.66 3.19
C LEU A 301 -32.49 -14.28 2.51
N VAL A 302 -32.46 -13.87 1.24
CA VAL A 302 -33.68 -13.49 0.49
C VAL A 302 -34.62 -14.69 0.39
N GLY A 303 -34.12 -15.88 0.07
CA GLY A 303 -34.96 -17.09 0.04
C GLY A 303 -35.62 -17.41 1.39
N THR A 304 -34.90 -17.16 2.49
CA THR A 304 -35.42 -17.31 3.86
C THR A 304 -36.48 -16.25 4.17
N SER A 305 -36.25 -14.99 3.75
CA SER A 305 -37.21 -13.89 3.92
C SER A 305 -38.49 -14.09 3.12
N VAL A 306 -38.39 -14.56 1.87
CA VAL A 306 -39.56 -14.90 1.03
C VAL A 306 -40.35 -16.04 1.67
N PHE A 307 -39.67 -17.09 2.17
CA PHE A 307 -40.35 -18.18 2.88
C PHE A 307 -41.08 -17.71 4.15
N LEU A 308 -40.46 -16.80 4.93
CA LEU A 308 -41.08 -16.19 6.10
C LEU A 308 -42.29 -15.33 5.71
N HIS A 309 -42.17 -14.55 4.63
CA HIS A 309 -43.25 -13.71 4.14
C HIS A 309 -44.43 -14.54 3.62
N ASP A 310 -44.19 -15.50 2.73
CA ASP A 310 -45.26 -16.25 2.07
C ASP A 310 -45.97 -17.21 3.02
N ARG A 311 -45.21 -17.88 3.90
CA ARG A 311 -45.77 -18.92 4.78
C ARG A 311 -46.22 -18.40 6.14
N LEU A 312 -45.56 -17.35 6.65
CA LEU A 312 -45.81 -16.82 7.99
C LEU A 312 -46.34 -15.38 7.99
N ARG A 313 -46.43 -14.73 6.81
CA ARG A 313 -46.88 -13.32 6.65
C ARG A 313 -46.15 -12.35 7.60
N LEU A 314 -44.89 -12.66 7.92
CA LEU A 314 -44.05 -11.93 8.85
C LEU A 314 -42.91 -11.25 8.10
N ILE A 315 -42.89 -9.91 8.10
CA ILE A 315 -41.77 -9.11 7.61
C ILE A 315 -40.75 -9.01 8.75
N SER A 316 -39.68 -9.81 8.71
CA SER A 316 -38.64 -9.78 9.75
C SER A 316 -37.70 -8.60 9.56
N VAL A 317 -38.10 -7.44 10.10
CA VAL A 317 -37.24 -6.24 10.16
C VAL A 317 -35.93 -6.54 10.91
N GLN A 318 -35.98 -7.39 11.93
CA GLN A 318 -34.81 -7.79 12.73
C GLN A 318 -33.78 -8.57 11.92
N LEU A 319 -34.21 -9.52 11.08
CA LEU A 319 -33.31 -10.30 10.23
C LEU A 319 -32.65 -9.42 9.16
N ALA A 320 -33.44 -8.51 8.56
CA ALA A 320 -32.90 -7.54 7.60
C ALA A 320 -31.87 -6.62 8.27
N ALA A 321 -32.18 -6.06 9.44
CA ALA A 321 -31.27 -5.21 10.20
C ALA A 321 -29.97 -5.93 10.58
N ALA A 322 -30.04 -7.20 10.98
CA ALA A 322 -28.86 -8.01 11.31
C ALA A 322 -27.99 -8.36 10.08
N ALA A 323 -28.60 -8.49 8.89
CA ALA A 323 -27.89 -8.83 7.66
C ALA A 323 -27.18 -7.64 7.00
N VAL A 324 -27.68 -6.41 7.19
CA VAL A 324 -27.08 -5.19 6.65
C VAL A 324 -25.57 -5.08 6.95
N PRO A 325 -25.08 -5.18 8.20
CA PRO A 325 -23.65 -5.05 8.48
C PRO A 325 -22.82 -6.17 7.85
N VAL A 326 -23.35 -7.40 7.77
CA VAL A 326 -22.67 -8.54 7.12
C VAL A 326 -22.47 -8.27 5.62
N LEU A 327 -23.48 -7.72 4.94
CA LEU A 327 -23.41 -7.40 3.51
C LEU A 327 -22.62 -6.13 3.22
N LEU A 328 -22.65 -5.15 4.13
CA LEU A 328 -21.92 -3.90 3.98
C LEU A 328 -20.40 -4.09 4.13
N THR A 329 -19.98 -5.06 4.96
CA THR A 329 -18.57 -5.37 5.20
C THR A 329 -17.74 -5.67 3.94
N PRO A 330 -18.08 -6.66 3.10
CA PRO A 330 -17.32 -6.96 1.89
C PRO A 330 -17.29 -5.78 0.92
N VAL A 331 -18.35 -4.96 0.87
CA VAL A 331 -18.42 -3.77 0.01
C VAL A 331 -17.44 -2.70 0.50
N LEU A 332 -17.47 -2.36 1.79
CA LEU A 332 -16.56 -1.35 2.35
C LEU A 332 -15.09 -1.78 2.27
N LEU A 333 -14.78 -3.03 2.60
CA LEU A 333 -13.43 -3.57 2.48
C LEU A 333 -12.96 -3.66 1.03
N GLY A 334 -13.87 -3.99 0.10
CA GLY A 334 -13.58 -3.99 -1.33
C GLY A 334 -13.25 -2.59 -1.87
N ILE A 335 -14.02 -1.57 -1.47
CA ILE A 335 -13.78 -0.17 -1.84
C ILE A 335 -12.42 0.29 -1.26
N GLY A 336 -12.15 0.02 0.01
CA GLY A 336 -10.87 0.35 0.64
C GLY A 336 -9.69 -0.33 -0.03
N GLY A 337 -9.78 -1.64 -0.29
CA GLY A 337 -8.75 -2.40 -1.00
C GLY A 337 -8.50 -1.88 -2.42
N ALA A 338 -9.55 -1.51 -3.16
CA ALA A 338 -9.41 -0.93 -4.49
C ALA A 338 -8.77 0.47 -4.47
N ALA A 339 -9.12 1.31 -3.48
CA ALA A 339 -8.53 2.63 -3.31
C ALA A 339 -7.04 2.54 -2.96
N GLU A 340 -6.67 1.65 -2.04
CA GLU A 340 -5.27 1.38 -1.68
C GLU A 340 -4.48 0.83 -2.87
N HIS A 341 -5.03 -0.13 -3.61
CA HIS A 341 -4.38 -0.68 -4.80
C HIS A 341 -4.15 0.39 -5.88
N GLY A 342 -5.13 1.27 -6.12
CA GLY A 342 -4.97 2.40 -7.04
C GLY A 342 -3.85 3.35 -6.60
N ALA A 343 -3.67 3.55 -5.30
CA ALA A 343 -2.56 4.33 -4.76
C ALA A 343 -1.21 3.63 -4.91
N GLN A 344 -1.14 2.31 -4.70
CA GLN A 344 0.07 1.52 -4.94
C GLN A 344 0.55 1.67 -6.40
N GLN A 345 -0.36 1.60 -7.37
CA GLN A 345 -0.03 1.78 -8.79
C GLN A 345 0.53 3.17 -9.09
N ARG A 346 -0.08 4.22 -8.53
CA ARG A 346 0.40 5.60 -8.71
C ARG A 346 1.75 5.84 -8.06
N VAL A 347 1.97 5.35 -6.83
CA VAL A 347 3.28 5.42 -6.18
C VAL A 347 4.33 4.70 -7.00
N ARG A 348 4.02 3.53 -7.55
CA ARG A 348 4.93 2.81 -8.44
C ARG A 348 5.31 3.64 -9.67
N THR A 349 4.36 4.33 -10.30
CA THR A 349 4.68 5.19 -11.46
C THR A 349 5.56 6.37 -11.07
N THR A 350 5.27 7.03 -9.94
CA THR A 350 6.06 8.17 -9.44
C THR A 350 7.48 7.75 -9.07
N VAL A 351 7.64 6.63 -8.36
CA VAL A 351 8.95 6.10 -7.97
C VAL A 351 9.69 5.54 -9.20
N GLY A 352 8.97 4.96 -10.16
CA GLY A 352 9.53 4.51 -11.44
C GLY A 352 10.21 5.63 -12.24
N ALA A 353 9.73 6.87 -12.11
CA ALA A 353 10.34 8.04 -12.76
C ALA A 353 11.72 8.40 -12.17
N LEU A 354 12.03 7.98 -10.94
CA LEU A 354 13.34 8.23 -10.31
C LEU A 354 14.49 7.57 -11.07
N LYS A 355 14.22 6.44 -11.74
CA LYS A 355 15.20 5.75 -12.58
C LYS A 355 15.72 6.64 -13.71
N THR A 356 14.90 7.56 -14.21
CA THR A 356 15.24 8.45 -15.33
C THR A 356 15.78 9.82 -14.89
N VAL A 357 15.92 10.06 -13.59
CA VAL A 357 16.45 11.33 -13.09
C VAL A 357 17.95 11.41 -13.41
N ALA A 358 18.30 12.35 -14.29
CA ALA A 358 19.69 12.70 -14.57
C ALA A 358 20.34 13.41 -13.38
N ALA A 359 21.63 13.15 -13.14
CA ALA A 359 22.42 13.85 -12.13
C ALA A 359 22.81 15.26 -12.58
N ASP A 360 21.88 16.19 -12.40
CA ASP A 360 22.12 17.63 -12.53
C ASP A 360 21.89 18.34 -11.19
N ARG A 361 22.10 19.66 -11.16
CA ARG A 361 21.87 20.47 -9.95
C ARG A 361 20.41 20.47 -9.47
N ALA A 362 19.46 20.12 -10.32
CA ALA A 362 18.04 20.03 -10.01
C ALA A 362 17.61 18.63 -9.53
N ALA A 363 18.48 17.61 -9.66
CA ALA A 363 18.18 16.23 -9.30
C ALA A 363 17.65 16.07 -7.85
N PRO A 364 18.26 16.68 -6.81
CA PRO A 364 17.75 16.55 -5.44
C PRO A 364 16.31 17.07 -5.30
N ARG A 365 15.99 18.19 -5.97
CA ARG A 365 14.63 18.75 -5.95
C ARG A 365 13.62 17.85 -6.65
N ARG A 366 14.00 17.22 -7.77
CA ARG A 366 13.14 16.28 -8.51
C ARG A 366 12.89 14.99 -7.71
N ILE A 367 13.93 14.47 -7.05
CA ILE A 367 13.84 13.29 -6.19
C ILE A 367 12.92 13.61 -4.99
N GLU A 368 13.11 14.75 -4.34
CA GLU A 368 12.30 15.18 -3.22
C GLU A 368 10.84 15.44 -3.63
N SER A 369 10.59 16.04 -4.79
CA SER A 369 9.24 16.22 -5.31
C SER A 369 8.53 14.89 -5.59
N ALA A 370 9.25 13.93 -6.18
CA ALA A 370 8.71 12.59 -6.43
C ALA A 370 8.43 11.84 -5.11
N ALA A 371 9.29 11.99 -4.10
CA ALA A 371 9.06 11.43 -2.77
C ALA A 371 7.83 12.05 -2.10
N ARG A 372 7.67 13.37 -2.16
CA ARG A 372 6.52 14.10 -1.63
C ARG A 372 5.22 13.72 -2.34
N GLU A 373 5.26 13.55 -3.66
CA GLU A 373 4.13 13.09 -4.47
C GLU A 373 3.75 11.65 -4.13
N ALA A 374 4.72 10.73 -4.03
CA ALA A 374 4.46 9.36 -3.61
C ALA A 374 3.81 9.32 -2.22
N ALA A 375 4.32 10.10 -1.27
CA ALA A 375 3.75 10.22 0.07
C ALA A 375 2.35 10.88 0.09
N SER A 376 2.08 11.86 -0.79
CA SER A 376 0.76 12.51 -0.88
C SER A 376 -0.28 11.58 -1.50
N VAL A 377 0.07 10.85 -2.54
CA VAL A 377 -0.76 9.82 -3.16
C VAL A 377 -1.13 8.74 -2.15
N MET A 378 -0.17 8.27 -1.36
CA MET A 378 -0.43 7.26 -0.34
C MET A 378 -1.29 7.80 0.81
N ARG A 379 -1.09 9.07 1.22
CA ARG A 379 -1.94 9.71 2.24
C ARG A 379 -3.37 9.92 1.76
N SER A 380 -3.58 10.32 0.51
CA SER A 380 -4.93 10.51 -0.06
C SER A 380 -5.72 9.22 -0.23
N ALA A 381 -5.05 8.06 -0.22
CA ALA A 381 -5.71 6.76 -0.16
C ALA A 381 -6.30 6.43 1.22
N HIS A 382 -5.97 7.21 2.25
CA HIS A 382 -6.41 7.04 3.64
C HIS A 382 -6.20 5.63 4.21
N PRO A 383 -5.02 5.00 4.08
CA PRO A 383 -4.80 3.63 4.56
C PRO A 383 -5.10 3.49 6.05
N GLY A 384 -4.77 4.50 6.88
CA GLY A 384 -5.13 4.51 8.30
C GLY A 384 -6.64 4.60 8.54
N GLY A 385 -7.37 5.34 7.71
CA GLY A 385 -8.83 5.43 7.78
C GLY A 385 -9.51 4.12 7.40
N TRP A 386 -8.99 3.42 6.38
CA TRP A 386 -9.49 2.10 5.99
C TRP A 386 -9.15 1.02 7.01
N SER A 387 -7.97 1.06 7.62
CA SER A 387 -7.59 0.16 8.71
C SER A 387 -8.53 0.31 9.91
N LEU A 388 -8.85 1.56 10.30
CA LEU A 388 -9.83 1.84 11.34
C LEU A 388 -11.24 1.38 10.92
N THR A 389 -11.63 1.61 9.67
CA THR A 389 -12.91 1.14 9.13
C THR A 389 -13.00 -0.38 9.20
N ALA A 390 -11.95 -1.10 8.81
CA ALA A 390 -11.89 -2.56 8.91
C ALA A 390 -11.98 -3.03 10.37
N GLY A 391 -11.29 -2.34 11.29
CA GLY A 391 -11.33 -2.59 12.72
C GLY A 391 -12.73 -2.44 13.35
N ILE A 392 -13.60 -1.61 12.76
CA ILE A 392 -15.00 -1.44 13.22
C ILE A 392 -15.96 -2.36 12.48
N VAL A 393 -15.82 -2.45 11.16
CA VAL A 393 -16.80 -3.11 10.29
C VAL A 393 -16.73 -4.64 10.44
N VAL A 394 -15.54 -5.22 10.60
CA VAL A 394 -15.39 -6.67 10.82
C VAL A 394 -16.10 -7.15 12.10
N PRO A 395 -15.87 -6.56 13.29
CA PRO A 395 -16.59 -6.99 14.49
C PRO A 395 -18.09 -6.68 14.40
N THR A 396 -18.47 -5.54 13.79
CA THR A 396 -19.90 -5.22 13.58
C THR A 396 -20.59 -6.26 12.68
N GLY A 397 -19.92 -6.71 11.62
CA GLY A 397 -20.37 -7.82 10.78
C GLY A 397 -20.47 -9.14 11.56
N GLY A 398 -19.50 -9.42 12.44
CA GLY A 398 -19.53 -10.59 13.33
C GLY A 398 -20.74 -10.59 14.27
N VAL A 399 -21.05 -9.45 14.89
CA VAL A 399 -22.26 -9.28 15.71
C VAL A 399 -23.53 -9.47 14.87
N GLY A 400 -23.57 -8.93 13.65
CA GLY A 400 -24.68 -9.14 12.72
C GLY A 400 -24.89 -10.61 12.35
N ALA A 401 -23.80 -11.35 12.13
CA ALA A 401 -23.83 -12.79 11.84
C ALA A 401 -24.43 -13.58 13.01
N LEU A 402 -24.01 -13.28 14.25
CA LEU A 402 -24.57 -13.88 15.46
C LEU A 402 -26.04 -13.53 15.65
N ALA A 403 -26.42 -12.27 15.45
CA ALA A 403 -27.80 -11.81 15.53
C ALA A 403 -28.71 -12.52 14.50
N CYS A 404 -28.22 -12.80 13.29
CA CYS A 404 -28.95 -13.62 12.31
C CYS A 404 -29.21 -15.05 12.82
N GLY A 405 -28.24 -15.68 13.47
CA GLY A 405 -28.42 -17.01 14.07
C GLY A 405 -29.44 -17.00 15.23
N VAL A 406 -29.32 -16.01 16.12
CA VAL A 406 -30.18 -15.87 17.30
C VAL A 406 -31.63 -15.54 16.92
N THR A 407 -31.85 -14.64 15.96
CA THR A 407 -33.20 -14.33 15.46
C THR A 407 -33.87 -15.56 14.87
N LEU A 408 -33.16 -16.37 14.07
CA LEU A 408 -33.67 -17.63 13.57
C LEU A 408 -33.96 -18.66 14.67
N PHE A 409 -33.13 -18.71 15.71
CA PHE A 409 -33.38 -19.57 16.87
C PHE A 409 -34.70 -19.21 17.56
N PHE A 410 -34.99 -17.93 17.75
CA PHE A 410 -36.26 -17.48 18.31
C PHE A 410 -37.47 -17.83 17.43
N TYR A 411 -37.32 -17.81 16.10
CA TYR A 411 -38.37 -18.27 15.18
C TYR A 411 -38.61 -19.78 15.18
N VAL A 412 -37.63 -20.60 15.59
CA VAL A 412 -37.78 -22.06 15.67
C VAL A 412 -38.53 -22.50 16.93
N ARG A 413 -38.37 -21.77 18.05
CA ARG A 413 -38.92 -22.14 19.37
C ARG A 413 -40.45 -22.39 19.42
N PRO A 414 -41.31 -21.64 18.70
CA PRO A 414 -42.76 -21.84 18.73
C PRO A 414 -43.24 -23.07 17.97
N TYR A 415 -42.38 -23.70 17.17
CA TYR A 415 -42.72 -24.86 16.34
C TYR A 415 -42.00 -26.11 16.87
N PRO A 416 -42.47 -26.72 17.98
CA PRO A 416 -41.98 -28.03 18.38
C PRO A 416 -42.17 -28.98 17.20
N ALA A 417 -41.14 -29.78 16.89
CA ALA A 417 -41.24 -30.79 15.83
C ALA A 417 -42.52 -31.59 16.08
N GLY A 418 -43.46 -31.53 15.14
CA GLY A 418 -44.74 -32.20 15.26
C GLY A 418 -44.48 -33.63 15.72
N ARG A 419 -45.04 -34.00 16.87
CA ARG A 419 -44.97 -35.39 17.36
C ARG A 419 -45.32 -36.28 16.17
N PRO A 420 -44.51 -37.30 15.85
CA PRO A 420 -44.85 -38.21 14.78
C PRO A 420 -46.26 -38.72 15.09
N ARG A 421 -47.20 -38.43 14.19
CA ARG A 421 -48.59 -38.89 14.30
C ARG A 421 -48.50 -40.40 14.34
N ARG A 422 -48.58 -40.99 15.54
CA ARG A 422 -48.64 -42.46 15.71
C ARG A 422 -49.78 -42.90 14.82
N LYS A 423 -49.46 -43.60 13.74
CA LYS A 423 -50.47 -44.32 12.97
C LYS A 423 -50.95 -45.39 13.94
N TYR A 424 -52.13 -45.17 14.52
CA TYR A 424 -52.90 -46.27 15.06
C TYR A 424 -53.26 -47.12 13.84
N THR A 425 -52.50 -48.19 13.63
CA THR A 425 -52.98 -49.34 12.88
C THR A 425 -54.03 -49.98 13.76
N ASP A 426 -55.30 -49.77 13.42
CA ASP A 426 -56.39 -50.55 13.98
C ASP A 426 -56.10 -52.02 13.70
N ALA A 427 -55.96 -52.81 14.77
CA ALA A 427 -55.80 -54.26 14.75
C ALA A 427 -57.05 -54.89 15.36
#